data_AF-A0A9Y4NC80-F1
#
_entry.id   AF-A0A9Y4NC80-F1
#
_cell.length_a   1.000
_cell.length_b   1.000
_cell.length_c   1.000
_cell.angle_alpha   90.00
_cell.angle_beta   90.00
_cell.angle_gamma   90.00
#
_symmetry.space_group_name_H-M   'P 1'
#
loop_
_entity.id
_entity.type
_entity.pdbx_description
1 polymer ?
#
loop_
_entity_poly.entity_id
_entity_poly.type
_entity_poly.pdbx_seq_one_letter_code
_entity_poly.pdbx_strand_id
1 'polypeptide(L)'
;MFVLNFSQPPSHRSVSLLCQLTLEKLCRLKPLHSGLSPAVLRDLQWPEISGAAHCQCWKTLLTELKPGHRAMLYNAVQEALQREMRNITQQVNCLLPFVPLRKLIQAVDGETVLRSISMYGGISWSPQQAQLLFSKIQEFQNITSKSVRSFGQIAGGMSCDFLRLWINDTDFTELLQFVSALPGGTRPALRKCIVEDLRKQPDLDLNAFGSGFAAALPVTMLENLSNASFRAILDHIQTHFADFLKLPHYKQTNLAEKAVTELGSSSAEGMIDGTALDVLGPLLPFLDRDSLALVDRRALTLRLEEIRSFCLPKEALRDISALLTQRDLLG
;
A
#
# COMPACT_ATOMS: atom_id res chain seq x y z
N MET A 1 -18.49 -8.57 -39.71
CA MET A 1 -18.06 -9.85 -39.11
C MET A 1 -16.56 -9.96 -39.32
N PHE A 2 -15.76 -9.51 -38.35
CA PHE A 2 -14.31 -9.69 -38.34
C PHE A 2 -13.94 -10.16 -36.93
N VAL A 3 -13.58 -11.44 -36.83
CA VAL A 3 -13.11 -12.09 -35.63
C VAL A 3 -11.60 -11.86 -35.57
N LEU A 4 -11.12 -11.07 -34.61
CA LEU A 4 -9.69 -11.03 -34.30
C LEU A 4 -9.40 -12.14 -33.30
N ASN A 5 -8.75 -13.18 -33.82
CA ASN A 5 -8.37 -14.40 -33.12
C ASN A 5 -7.07 -14.14 -32.33
N PHE A 6 -7.16 -13.95 -31.02
CA PHE A 6 -5.99 -13.94 -30.13
C PHE A 6 -5.62 -15.39 -29.80
N SER A 7 -4.81 -16.01 -30.65
CA SER A 7 -4.18 -17.30 -30.35
C SER A 7 -2.73 -17.30 -30.83
N GLN A 8 -1.86 -16.64 -30.05
CA GLN A 8 -0.45 -17.02 -29.87
C GLN A 8 0.22 -16.05 -28.87
N PRO A 9 0.98 -16.55 -27.87
CA PRO A 9 1.70 -15.69 -26.94
C PRO A 9 2.90 -15.04 -27.65
N PRO A 10 3.17 -13.73 -27.45
CA PRO A 10 4.39 -13.14 -27.97
C PRO A 10 5.58 -13.74 -27.25
N SER A 11 6.53 -14.25 -28.04
CA SER A 11 7.75 -14.89 -27.56
C SER A 11 8.53 -13.96 -26.61
N HIS A 12 8.99 -14.53 -25.48
CA HIS A 12 9.77 -13.90 -24.41
C HIS A 12 11.14 -13.30 -24.83
N ARG A 13 11.47 -13.29 -26.13
CA ARG A 13 12.74 -12.76 -26.66
C ARG A 13 12.66 -11.35 -27.25
N SER A 14 11.46 -10.77 -27.34
CA SER A 14 11.25 -9.56 -28.17
C SER A 14 11.47 -8.23 -27.45
N VAL A 15 11.62 -8.22 -26.12
CA VAL A 15 11.84 -6.98 -25.34
C VAL A 15 13.34 -6.73 -25.06
N SER A 16 14.23 -7.68 -25.39
CA SER A 16 15.65 -7.57 -25.04
C SER A 16 16.53 -6.84 -26.06
N LEU A 17 15.99 -6.26 -27.15
CA LEU A 17 16.84 -5.76 -28.23
C LEU A 17 16.74 -4.25 -28.56
N LEU A 18 15.96 -3.42 -27.87
CA LEU A 18 15.73 -2.04 -28.37
C LEU A 18 15.69 -0.89 -27.35
N CYS A 19 16.13 -1.07 -26.11
CA CYS A 19 16.35 0.09 -25.23
C CYS A 19 17.50 -0.17 -24.27
N GLN A 20 18.54 0.67 -24.32
CA GLN A 20 19.40 0.90 -23.15
C GLN A 20 18.50 1.36 -22.01
N LEU A 21 18.22 0.43 -21.09
CA LEU A 21 17.35 0.65 -19.95
C LEU A 21 18.18 1.33 -18.86
N THR A 22 18.13 2.66 -18.83
CA THR A 22 18.66 3.43 -17.71
C THR A 22 17.79 3.25 -16.47
N LEU A 23 18.37 3.42 -15.28
CA LEU A 23 17.61 3.30 -14.04
C LEU A 23 16.44 4.30 -13.94
N GLU A 24 16.59 5.52 -14.47
CA GLU A 24 15.52 6.51 -14.50
C GLU A 24 14.29 6.03 -15.29
N LYS A 25 14.50 5.38 -16.44
CA LYS A 25 13.43 4.74 -17.22
C LYS A 25 12.81 3.58 -16.46
N LEU A 26 13.61 2.76 -15.77
CA LEU A 26 13.08 1.71 -14.90
C LEU A 26 12.15 2.33 -13.85
N CYS A 27 12.56 3.38 -13.14
CA CYS A 27 11.75 4.01 -12.09
C CYS A 27 10.39 4.51 -12.57
N ARG A 28 10.29 4.98 -13.82
CA ARG A 28 9.04 5.43 -14.43
C ARG A 28 8.10 4.29 -14.83
N LEU A 29 8.61 3.07 -14.97
CA LEU A 29 7.85 1.88 -15.39
C LEU A 29 7.22 1.10 -14.22
N LYS A 30 7.01 1.74 -13.07
CA LYS A 30 6.56 1.10 -11.81
C LYS A 30 5.44 0.04 -11.97
N PRO A 31 4.37 0.24 -12.77
CA PRO A 31 3.30 -0.76 -12.93
C PRO A 31 3.74 -2.05 -13.65
N LEU A 32 4.81 -1.99 -14.45
CA LEU A 32 5.24 -3.08 -15.33
C LEU A 32 6.37 -3.94 -14.74
N HIS A 33 6.87 -3.58 -13.55
CA HIS A 33 8.06 -4.21 -12.96
C HIS A 33 7.88 -5.67 -12.59
N SER A 34 6.67 -6.05 -12.16
CA SER A 34 6.33 -7.45 -11.89
C SER A 34 6.43 -8.34 -13.15
N GLY A 35 6.31 -7.73 -14.33
CA GLY A 35 6.44 -8.37 -15.64
C GLY A 35 7.84 -8.35 -16.25
N LEU A 36 8.79 -7.60 -15.68
CA LEU A 36 10.17 -7.57 -16.17
C LEU A 36 10.86 -8.91 -15.87
N SER A 37 11.69 -9.38 -16.80
CA SER A 37 12.51 -10.57 -16.56
C SER A 37 13.82 -10.18 -15.85
N PRO A 38 14.43 -11.08 -15.06
CA PRO A 38 15.74 -10.81 -14.46
C PRO A 38 16.81 -10.45 -15.50
N ALA A 39 16.66 -10.90 -16.74
CA ALA A 39 17.57 -10.57 -17.82
C ALA A 39 17.61 -9.06 -18.13
N VAL A 40 16.48 -8.37 -17.99
CA VAL A 40 16.35 -6.93 -18.28
C VAL A 40 17.09 -6.06 -17.24
N LEU A 41 17.25 -6.57 -16.02
CA LEU A 41 17.93 -5.86 -14.95
C LEU A 41 19.45 -6.16 -14.92
N ARG A 42 19.93 -7.18 -15.64
CA ARG A 42 21.37 -7.52 -15.71
C ARG A 42 22.21 -6.46 -16.41
N ASP A 43 21.58 -5.68 -17.30
CA ASP A 43 22.27 -4.65 -18.08
C ASP A 43 22.47 -3.34 -17.28
N LEU A 44 21.88 -3.23 -16.08
CA LEU A 44 22.06 -2.08 -15.19
C LEU A 44 23.47 -2.06 -14.60
N GLN A 45 24.16 -0.93 -14.72
CA GLN A 45 25.51 -0.79 -14.17
C GLN A 45 25.48 -0.28 -12.73
N TRP A 46 26.48 -0.65 -11.93
CA TRP A 46 26.54 -0.25 -10.51
C TRP A 46 26.51 1.26 -10.24
N PRO A 47 27.17 2.15 -11.03
CA PRO A 47 27.04 3.59 -10.86
C PRO A 47 25.58 4.08 -10.99
N GLU A 48 24.78 3.40 -11.82
CA GLU A 48 23.35 3.68 -11.95
C GLU A 48 22.62 3.18 -10.70
N ILE A 49 22.88 1.96 -10.24
CA ILE A 49 22.23 1.32 -9.07
C ILE A 49 22.49 2.10 -7.77
N SER A 50 23.70 2.63 -7.58
CA SER A 50 24.20 3.20 -6.33
C SER A 50 23.98 4.71 -6.16
N GLY A 51 23.46 5.40 -7.17
CA GLY A 51 23.18 6.84 -7.09
C GLY A 51 22.16 7.15 -5.98
N ALA A 52 22.45 8.13 -5.12
CA ALA A 52 21.54 8.53 -4.03
C ALA A 52 20.15 8.93 -4.54
N ALA A 53 20.09 9.57 -5.71
CA ALA A 53 18.84 9.91 -6.40
C ALA A 53 17.98 8.68 -6.74
N HIS A 54 18.59 7.50 -6.86
CA HIS A 54 17.93 6.26 -7.23
C HIS A 54 17.55 5.38 -6.03
N CYS A 55 18.07 5.67 -4.83
CA CYS A 55 17.66 4.96 -3.61
C CYS A 55 16.15 5.12 -3.34
N GLN A 56 15.58 6.29 -3.65
CA GLN A 56 14.13 6.51 -3.50
C GLN A 56 13.36 5.60 -4.46
N CYS A 57 13.83 5.46 -5.70
CA CYS A 57 13.25 4.53 -6.65
C CYS A 57 13.33 3.09 -6.14
N TRP A 58 14.51 2.58 -5.77
CA TRP A 58 14.66 1.22 -5.27
C TRP A 58 13.78 0.91 -4.04
N LYS A 59 13.66 1.86 -3.10
CA LYS A 59 12.73 1.75 -1.97
C LYS A 59 11.29 1.53 -2.43
N THR A 60 10.83 2.28 -3.42
CA THR A 60 9.47 2.12 -3.96
C THR A 60 9.26 0.83 -4.76
N LEU A 61 10.35 0.17 -5.19
CA LEU A 61 10.28 -1.10 -5.93
C LEU A 61 10.41 -2.32 -5.03
N LEU A 62 10.82 -2.15 -3.78
CA LEU A 62 11.14 -3.24 -2.88
C LEU A 62 9.99 -4.27 -2.78
N THR A 63 8.75 -3.80 -2.65
CA THR A 63 7.57 -4.66 -2.52
C THR A 63 7.20 -5.38 -3.82
N GLU A 64 7.49 -4.79 -4.97
CA GLU A 64 7.08 -5.27 -6.30
C GLU A 64 8.10 -6.23 -6.94
N LEU A 65 9.36 -6.18 -6.49
CA LEU A 65 10.41 -7.02 -7.04
C LEU A 65 10.27 -8.48 -6.60
N LYS A 66 10.14 -9.37 -7.58
CA LYS A 66 10.18 -10.83 -7.41
C LYS A 66 11.50 -11.29 -6.76
N PRO A 67 11.52 -12.44 -6.05
CA PRO A 67 12.73 -12.95 -5.39
C PRO A 67 13.96 -13.05 -6.29
N GLY A 68 13.79 -13.47 -7.55
CA GLY A 68 14.89 -13.54 -8.53
C GLY A 68 15.52 -12.18 -8.84
N HIS A 69 14.73 -11.10 -8.90
CA HIS A 69 15.24 -9.75 -9.10
C HIS A 69 16.03 -9.26 -7.91
N ARG A 70 15.52 -9.52 -6.69
CA ARG A 70 16.21 -9.16 -5.45
C ARG A 70 17.57 -9.86 -5.33
N ALA A 71 17.61 -11.15 -5.68
CA ALA A 71 18.85 -11.92 -5.69
C ALA A 71 19.87 -11.40 -6.71
N MET A 72 19.41 -11.05 -7.93
CA MET A 72 20.27 -10.46 -8.95
C MET A 72 20.84 -9.11 -8.51
N LEU A 73 19.99 -8.21 -7.95
CA LEU A 73 20.44 -6.92 -7.43
C LEU A 73 21.47 -7.11 -6.32
N TYR A 74 21.23 -8.03 -5.39
CA TYR A 74 22.17 -8.35 -4.32
C TYR A 74 23.52 -8.83 -4.87
N ASN A 75 23.54 -9.72 -5.86
CA ASN A 75 24.79 -10.19 -6.46
C ASN A 75 25.56 -9.04 -7.14
N ALA A 76 24.87 -8.16 -7.87
CA ALA A 76 25.48 -6.97 -8.46
C ALA A 76 26.06 -6.02 -7.40
N VAL A 77 25.39 -5.89 -6.25
CA VAL A 77 25.91 -5.15 -5.09
C VAL A 77 27.20 -5.77 -4.55
N GLN A 78 27.22 -7.10 -4.39
CA GLN A 78 28.39 -7.81 -3.87
C GLN A 78 29.60 -7.68 -4.80
N GLU A 79 29.41 -7.83 -6.11
CA GLU A 79 30.48 -7.69 -7.09
C GLU A 79 31.08 -6.27 -7.08
N ALA A 80 30.25 -5.25 -6.91
CA ALA A 80 30.70 -3.86 -6.81
C ALA A 80 31.41 -3.53 -5.48
N LEU A 81 30.91 -4.09 -4.37
CA LEU A 81 31.56 -4.01 -3.05
C LEU A 81 32.96 -4.62 -3.05
N GLN A 82 33.12 -5.79 -3.70
CA GLN A 82 34.40 -6.48 -3.81
C GLN A 82 35.43 -5.73 -4.67
N ARG A 83 34.99 -4.83 -5.57
CA ARG A 83 35.87 -4.01 -6.42
C ARG A 83 36.41 -2.74 -5.72
N GLU A 84 36.32 -2.64 -4.40
CA GLU A 84 36.89 -1.56 -3.56
C GLU A 84 36.57 -0.11 -3.99
N MET A 85 35.32 0.18 -4.33
CA MET A 85 34.91 1.59 -4.46
C MET A 85 34.76 2.23 -3.07
N ARG A 86 35.63 3.18 -2.75
CA ARG A 86 35.80 3.75 -1.40
C ARG A 86 34.60 4.55 -0.83
N ASN A 87 33.50 4.74 -1.56
CA ASN A 87 32.37 5.64 -1.21
C ASN A 87 31.02 4.91 -0.99
N ILE A 88 31.06 3.73 -0.39
CA ILE A 88 29.96 2.76 -0.39
C ILE A 88 28.96 2.93 0.78
N THR A 89 29.33 3.63 1.85
CA THR A 89 28.57 3.61 3.12
C THR A 89 27.15 4.18 3.02
N GLN A 90 26.93 5.29 2.29
CA GLN A 90 25.57 5.82 2.09
C GLN A 90 24.78 5.06 1.01
N GLN A 91 25.48 4.52 0.01
CA GLN A 91 24.89 3.83 -1.14
C GLN A 91 24.41 2.40 -0.78
N VAL A 92 25.08 1.73 0.15
CA VAL A 92 24.70 0.40 0.65
C VAL A 92 23.43 0.45 1.51
N ASN A 93 23.19 1.55 2.21
CA ASN A 93 22.07 1.66 3.14
C ASN A 93 20.71 1.46 2.46
N CYS A 94 20.55 1.94 1.22
CA CYS A 94 19.32 1.74 0.48
C CYS A 94 19.20 0.36 -0.18
N LEU A 95 20.31 -0.39 -0.23
CA LEU A 95 20.35 -1.74 -0.80
C LEU A 95 20.30 -2.84 0.28
N LEU A 96 20.47 -2.48 1.56
CA LEU A 96 20.30 -3.39 2.70
C LEU A 96 18.98 -4.19 2.69
N PRO A 97 17.82 -3.61 2.30
CA PRO A 97 16.58 -4.38 2.15
C PRO A 97 16.64 -5.54 1.14
N PHE A 98 17.58 -5.52 0.19
CA PHE A 98 17.74 -6.60 -0.79
C PHE A 98 18.64 -7.73 -0.30
N VAL A 99 19.30 -7.58 0.85
CA VAL A 99 20.12 -8.64 1.45
C VAL A 99 19.23 -9.84 1.78
N PRO A 100 19.53 -11.05 1.26
CA PRO A 100 18.76 -12.25 1.56
C PRO A 100 18.68 -12.48 3.07
N LEU A 101 17.49 -12.83 3.56
CA LEU A 101 17.24 -13.04 5.00
C LEU A 101 18.28 -13.97 5.65
N ARG A 102 18.66 -15.06 4.97
CA ARG A 102 19.67 -16.02 5.46
C ARG A 102 21.03 -15.38 5.72
N LYS A 103 21.45 -14.42 4.88
CA LYS A 103 22.70 -13.69 5.07
C LYS A 103 22.57 -12.68 6.20
N LEU A 104 21.43 -12.02 6.30
CA LEU A 104 21.14 -11.10 7.40
C LEU A 104 21.23 -11.83 8.75
N ILE A 105 20.63 -13.01 8.89
CA ILE A 105 20.70 -13.85 10.12
C ILE A 105 22.13 -14.09 10.59
N GLN A 106 23.07 -14.28 9.66
CA GLN A 106 24.47 -14.59 9.96
C GLN A 106 25.30 -13.34 10.26
N ALA A 107 24.88 -12.18 9.76
CA ALA A 107 25.68 -10.97 9.74
C ALA A 107 25.31 -9.94 10.81
N VAL A 108 24.10 -10.03 11.38
CA VAL A 108 23.62 -9.06 12.37
C VAL A 108 23.26 -9.71 13.70
N ASP A 109 23.70 -9.06 14.77
CA ASP A 109 23.30 -9.32 16.15
C ASP A 109 22.54 -8.11 16.72
N GLY A 110 21.89 -8.30 17.88
CA GLY A 110 21.07 -7.26 18.50
C GLY A 110 21.86 -6.02 18.91
N GLU A 111 23.11 -6.18 19.35
CA GLU A 111 23.97 -5.07 19.77
C GLU A 111 24.33 -4.17 18.59
N THR A 112 24.74 -4.78 17.49
CA THR A 112 25.11 -4.08 16.25
C THR A 112 23.93 -3.27 15.70
N VAL A 113 22.72 -3.86 15.70
CA VAL A 113 21.50 -3.17 15.24
C VAL A 113 21.17 -1.99 16.15
N LEU A 114 21.25 -2.15 17.47
CA LEU A 114 20.94 -1.09 18.43
C LEU A 114 21.94 0.06 18.40
N ARG A 115 23.24 -0.23 18.29
CA ARG A 115 24.28 0.82 18.16
C ARG A 115 24.05 1.70 16.93
N SER A 116 23.43 1.16 15.88
CA SER A 116 23.13 1.85 14.62
C SER A 116 21.63 2.04 14.38
N ILE A 117 20.82 2.15 15.45
CA ILE A 117 19.36 2.11 15.35
C ILE A 117 18.78 3.25 14.50
N SER A 118 19.42 4.43 14.51
CA SER A 118 19.02 5.57 13.67
C SER A 118 19.08 5.24 12.18
N MET A 119 20.07 4.45 11.77
CA MET A 119 20.23 3.99 10.39
C MET A 119 19.28 2.82 10.10
N TYR A 120 19.29 1.78 10.93
CA TYR A 120 18.46 0.59 10.70
C TYR A 120 16.96 0.89 10.78
N GLY A 121 16.54 1.77 11.68
CA GLY A 121 15.14 2.16 11.85
C GLY A 121 14.59 2.99 10.69
N GLY A 122 15.44 3.67 9.92
CA GLY A 122 15.05 4.43 8.73
C GLY A 122 14.93 3.59 7.45
N ILE A 123 15.29 2.31 7.49
CA ILE A 123 15.32 1.42 6.33
C ILE A 123 13.96 0.73 6.17
N SER A 124 13.46 0.68 4.92
CA SER A 124 12.25 -0.07 4.59
C SER A 124 12.56 -1.55 4.45
N TRP A 125 12.46 -2.28 5.55
CA TRP A 125 12.66 -3.71 5.60
C TRP A 125 11.46 -4.47 5.03
N SER A 126 11.70 -5.63 4.43
CA SER A 126 10.60 -6.59 4.21
C SER A 126 10.04 -7.06 5.56
N PRO A 127 8.78 -7.52 5.62
CA PRO A 127 8.17 -7.99 6.88
C PRO A 127 9.03 -9.03 7.61
N GLN A 128 9.62 -9.99 6.88
CA GLN A 128 10.45 -11.04 7.47
C GLN A 128 11.79 -10.51 8.01
N GLN A 129 12.41 -9.53 7.33
CA GLN A 129 13.63 -8.89 7.83
C GLN A 129 13.34 -8.04 9.07
N ALA A 130 12.24 -7.28 9.08
CA ALA A 130 11.83 -6.50 10.24
C ALA A 130 11.60 -7.42 11.46
N GLN A 131 10.92 -8.55 11.28
CA GLN A 131 10.73 -9.55 12.34
C GLN A 131 12.05 -10.10 12.88
N LEU A 132 12.99 -10.44 12.00
CA LEU A 132 14.32 -10.91 12.40
C LEU A 132 15.05 -9.85 13.23
N LEU A 133 15.13 -8.61 12.72
CA LEU A 133 15.82 -7.52 13.39
C LEU A 133 15.20 -7.22 14.75
N PHE A 134 13.86 -7.21 14.83
CA PHE A 134 13.16 -7.03 16.10
C PHE A 134 13.48 -8.16 17.09
N SER A 135 13.47 -9.42 16.64
CA SER A 135 13.86 -10.58 17.46
C SER A 135 15.28 -10.44 17.98
N LYS A 136 16.22 -10.01 17.14
CA LYS A 136 17.63 -9.81 17.54
C LYS A 136 17.78 -8.74 18.61
N ILE A 137 17.05 -7.63 18.49
CA ILE A 137 17.03 -6.58 19.52
C ILE A 137 16.45 -7.13 20.83
N GLN A 138 15.33 -7.86 20.74
CA GLN A 138 14.64 -8.44 21.89
C GLN A 138 15.49 -9.49 22.63
N GLU A 139 16.27 -10.29 21.90
CA GLU A 139 17.24 -11.26 22.45
C GLU A 139 18.37 -10.57 23.22
N PHE A 140 18.72 -9.34 22.85
CA PHE A 140 19.86 -8.62 23.43
C PHE A 140 19.48 -7.76 24.63
N GLN A 141 18.32 -7.10 24.62
CA GLN A 141 17.90 -6.23 25.73
C GLN A 141 16.38 -6.22 25.94
N ASN A 142 15.97 -5.87 27.16
CA ASN A 142 14.58 -5.60 27.48
C ASN A 142 14.11 -4.33 26.76
N ILE A 143 13.05 -4.46 25.97
CA ILE A 143 12.46 -3.38 25.19
C ILE A 143 11.35 -2.72 26.02
N THR A 144 11.33 -1.39 26.10
CA THR A 144 10.21 -0.61 26.65
C THR A 144 9.32 -0.06 25.53
N SER A 145 8.07 0.27 25.82
CA SER A 145 7.15 0.92 24.86
C SER A 145 7.78 2.16 24.20
N LYS A 146 8.49 3.00 24.98
CA LYS A 146 9.20 4.18 24.47
C LYS A 146 10.35 3.83 23.52
N SER A 147 11.10 2.76 23.82
CA SER A 147 12.18 2.28 22.93
C SER A 147 11.64 1.73 21.60
N VAL A 148 10.42 1.19 21.56
CA VAL A 148 9.84 0.68 20.29
C VAL A 148 9.75 1.78 19.23
N ARG A 149 9.46 3.02 19.62
CA ARG A 149 9.39 4.15 18.68
C ARG A 149 10.74 4.48 18.06
N SER A 150 11.81 4.38 18.84
CA SER A 150 13.16 4.66 18.32
C SER A 150 13.63 3.60 17.31
N PHE A 151 12.99 2.42 17.28
CA PHE A 151 13.30 1.37 16.32
C PHE A 151 12.75 1.66 14.91
N GLY A 152 11.90 2.67 14.74
CA GLY A 152 11.36 3.06 13.44
C GLY A 152 10.67 1.89 12.73
N GLN A 153 11.05 1.63 11.48
CA GLN A 153 10.45 0.58 10.65
C GLN A 153 10.70 -0.84 11.15
N ILE A 154 11.71 -1.06 12.02
CA ILE A 154 11.94 -2.37 12.64
C ILE A 154 10.79 -2.74 13.58
N ALA A 155 10.11 -1.75 14.16
CA ALA A 155 8.96 -1.98 15.04
C ALA A 155 7.84 -2.79 14.35
N GLY A 156 7.68 -2.68 13.03
CA GLY A 156 6.71 -3.49 12.27
C GLY A 156 6.97 -5.00 12.33
N GLY A 157 8.17 -5.41 12.78
CA GLY A 157 8.57 -6.78 13.02
C GLY A 157 8.05 -7.39 14.33
N MET A 158 7.47 -6.60 15.24
CA MET A 158 7.00 -7.10 16.53
C MET A 158 5.93 -8.19 16.39
N SER A 159 5.87 -9.10 17.35
CA SER A 159 4.79 -10.10 17.46
C SER A 159 3.55 -9.51 18.13
N CYS A 160 2.41 -10.18 17.94
CA CYS A 160 1.17 -9.84 18.65
C CYS A 160 1.34 -10.02 20.16
N ASP A 161 2.01 -11.09 20.59
CA ASP A 161 2.26 -11.37 22.00
C ASP A 161 3.11 -10.26 22.64
N PHE A 162 4.12 -9.76 21.92
CA PHE A 162 4.94 -8.64 22.39
C PHE A 162 4.12 -7.35 22.50
N LEU A 163 3.30 -7.04 21.49
CA LEU A 163 2.44 -5.85 21.52
C LEU A 163 1.48 -5.88 22.71
N ARG A 164 0.91 -7.04 23.02
CA ARG A 164 -0.05 -7.24 24.12
C ARG A 164 0.54 -7.10 25.52
N LEU A 165 1.87 -7.12 25.67
CA LEU A 165 2.53 -6.81 26.95
C LEU A 165 2.16 -5.41 27.45
N TRP A 166 1.80 -4.51 26.54
CA TRP A 166 1.53 -3.10 26.82
C TRP A 166 0.04 -2.76 26.82
N ILE A 167 -0.87 -3.74 26.76
CA ILE A 167 -2.31 -3.48 26.61
C ILE A 167 -2.92 -2.64 27.74
N ASN A 168 -2.30 -2.68 28.92
CA ASN A 168 -2.70 -1.93 30.12
C ASN A 168 -1.82 -0.69 30.35
N ASP A 169 -0.87 -0.41 29.48
CA ASP A 169 -0.02 0.78 29.56
C ASP A 169 -0.83 2.00 29.10
N THR A 170 -0.61 3.16 29.73
CA THR A 170 -1.23 4.42 29.33
C THR A 170 -0.86 4.81 27.90
N ASP A 171 0.34 4.41 27.46
CA ASP A 171 0.88 4.76 26.15
C ASP A 171 0.45 3.75 25.05
N PHE A 172 -0.45 2.80 25.35
CA PHE A 172 -0.83 1.72 24.43
C PHE A 172 -1.46 2.22 23.13
N THR A 173 -2.45 3.11 23.23
CA THR A 173 -3.13 3.72 22.06
C THR A 173 -2.12 4.38 21.13
N GLU A 174 -1.18 5.06 21.75
CA GLU A 174 -0.15 5.87 21.13
C GLU A 174 0.90 4.96 20.43
N LEU A 175 1.19 3.80 21.01
CA LEU A 175 1.93 2.71 20.37
C LEU A 175 1.17 2.09 19.19
N LEU A 176 -0.15 1.84 19.32
CA LEU A 176 -0.97 1.31 18.24
C LEU A 176 -1.00 2.25 17.04
N GLN A 177 -1.14 3.56 17.28
CA GLN A 177 -1.08 4.59 16.24
C GLN A 177 0.26 4.57 15.50
N PHE A 178 1.37 4.55 16.25
CA PHE A 178 2.71 4.48 15.68
C PHE A 178 2.90 3.26 14.77
N VAL A 179 2.54 2.07 15.27
CA VAL A 179 2.72 0.81 14.51
C VAL A 179 1.80 0.74 13.29
N SER A 180 0.59 1.28 13.41
CA SER A 180 -0.40 1.33 12.32
C SER A 180 -0.02 2.33 11.22
N ALA A 181 0.78 3.34 11.56
CA ALA A 181 1.25 4.38 10.65
C ALA A 181 2.61 4.05 9.98
N LEU A 182 3.20 2.88 10.25
CA LEU A 182 4.49 2.52 9.67
C LEU A 182 4.42 2.47 8.12
N PRO A 183 5.42 3.04 7.42
CA PRO A 183 5.50 2.99 5.96
C PRO A 183 5.49 1.55 5.43
N GLY A 184 4.80 1.32 4.31
CA GLY A 184 4.59 -0.02 3.74
C GLY A 184 3.47 -0.82 4.40
N GLY A 185 2.84 -0.27 5.45
CA GLY A 185 1.69 -0.85 6.14
C GLY A 185 2.06 -1.97 7.10
N THR A 186 1.15 -2.22 8.04
CA THR A 186 1.31 -3.30 9.01
C THR A 186 1.07 -4.67 8.36
N ARG A 187 1.95 -5.63 8.61
CA ARG A 187 1.78 -7.02 8.13
C ARG A 187 0.42 -7.60 8.55
N PRO A 188 -0.23 -8.44 7.72
CA PRO A 188 -1.61 -8.88 7.98
C PRO A 188 -1.84 -9.50 9.36
N ALA A 189 -0.88 -10.29 9.88
CA ALA A 189 -0.99 -10.91 11.20
C ALA A 189 -0.99 -9.88 12.34
N LEU A 190 -0.09 -8.89 12.30
CA LEU A 190 -0.02 -7.83 13.30
C LEU A 190 -1.20 -6.87 13.16
N ARG A 191 -1.62 -6.56 11.93
CA ARG A 191 -2.84 -5.78 11.68
C ARG A 191 -4.07 -6.45 12.30
N LYS A 192 -4.24 -7.76 12.07
CA LYS A 192 -5.33 -8.54 12.64
C LYS A 192 -5.31 -8.47 14.18
N CYS A 193 -4.12 -8.62 14.78
CA CYS A 193 -3.93 -8.49 16.23
C CYS A 193 -4.38 -7.11 16.75
N ILE A 194 -3.92 -6.02 16.12
CA ILE A 194 -4.31 -4.65 16.51
C ILE A 194 -5.84 -4.50 16.44
N VAL A 195 -6.47 -4.92 15.33
CA VAL A 195 -7.92 -4.82 15.17
C VAL A 195 -8.68 -5.65 16.22
N GLU A 196 -8.20 -6.85 16.56
CA GLU A 196 -8.79 -7.67 17.61
C GLU A 196 -8.72 -7.02 18.99
N ASP A 197 -7.63 -6.32 19.30
CA ASP A 197 -7.45 -5.66 20.59
C ASP A 197 -8.22 -4.32 20.64
N LEU A 198 -8.28 -3.57 19.54
CA LEU A 198 -9.18 -2.41 19.41
C LEU A 198 -10.65 -2.78 19.65
N ARG A 199 -11.11 -3.93 19.15
CA ARG A 199 -12.50 -4.40 19.39
C ARG A 199 -12.81 -4.66 20.86
N LYS A 200 -11.80 -5.01 21.66
CA LYS A 200 -11.98 -5.27 23.10
C LYS A 200 -11.96 -3.98 23.92
N GLN A 201 -11.53 -2.87 23.33
CA GLN A 201 -11.42 -1.58 23.99
C GLN A 201 -12.28 -0.54 23.23
N PRO A 202 -13.61 -0.59 23.38
CA PRO A 202 -14.53 0.27 22.62
C PRO A 202 -14.35 1.77 22.92
N ASP A 203 -13.76 2.11 24.06
CA ASP A 203 -13.48 3.50 24.47
C ASP A 203 -12.27 4.12 23.74
N LEU A 204 -11.50 3.32 22.99
CA LEU A 204 -10.39 3.86 22.21
C LEU A 204 -10.88 4.71 21.05
N ASP A 205 -10.32 5.91 20.94
CA ASP A 205 -10.63 6.82 19.85
C ASP A 205 -10.07 6.29 18.50
N LEU A 206 -10.96 5.70 17.69
CA LEU A 206 -10.63 5.23 16.35
C LEU A 206 -10.29 6.38 15.39
N ASN A 207 -10.69 7.62 15.70
CA ASN A 207 -10.42 8.78 14.86
C ASN A 207 -8.94 9.19 14.87
N ALA A 208 -8.18 8.74 15.88
CA ALA A 208 -6.76 9.03 16.01
C ALA A 208 -5.87 8.15 15.12
N PHE A 209 -6.43 7.16 14.42
CA PHE A 209 -5.70 6.30 13.49
C PHE A 209 -5.63 6.90 12.08
N GLY A 210 -4.51 6.67 11.39
CA GLY A 210 -4.34 7.12 10.01
C GLY A 210 -5.37 6.53 9.06
N SER A 211 -5.79 7.31 8.06
CA SER A 211 -6.86 6.97 7.12
C SER A 211 -6.64 5.65 6.37
N GLY A 212 -5.40 5.31 5.98
CA GLY A 212 -5.12 4.01 5.34
C GLY A 212 -5.28 2.80 6.27
N PHE A 213 -5.02 2.96 7.56
CA PHE A 213 -5.32 1.91 8.53
C PHE A 213 -6.83 1.84 8.78
N ALA A 214 -7.47 3.00 8.96
CA ALA A 214 -8.89 3.11 9.23
C ALA A 214 -9.76 2.55 8.08
N ALA A 215 -9.38 2.81 6.82
CA ALA A 215 -10.07 2.32 5.62
C ALA A 215 -10.19 0.79 5.57
N ALA A 216 -9.27 0.06 6.22
CA ALA A 216 -9.33 -1.39 6.31
C ALA A 216 -9.75 -1.95 7.69
N LEU A 217 -10.35 -1.13 8.55
CA LEU A 217 -11.10 -1.60 9.72
C LEU A 217 -12.34 -2.42 9.33
N PRO A 218 -12.83 -3.31 10.21
CA PRO A 218 -14.13 -3.98 10.03
C PRO A 218 -15.26 -2.97 9.84
N VAL A 219 -16.27 -3.32 9.03
CA VAL A 219 -17.43 -2.46 8.73
C VAL A 219 -18.10 -1.93 10.01
N THR A 220 -18.31 -2.80 11.00
CA THR A 220 -18.92 -2.45 12.29
C THR A 220 -18.12 -1.41 13.08
N MET A 221 -16.82 -1.26 12.83
CA MET A 221 -15.98 -0.25 13.48
C MET A 221 -15.95 1.06 12.69
N LEU A 222 -16.20 1.01 11.37
CA LEU A 222 -16.30 2.22 10.55
C LEU A 222 -17.51 3.07 10.95
N GLU A 223 -18.56 2.46 11.49
CA GLU A 223 -19.76 3.14 12.01
C GLU A 223 -19.44 4.11 13.16
N ASN A 224 -18.41 3.82 13.96
CA ASN A 224 -18.01 4.63 15.11
C ASN A 224 -17.04 5.77 14.75
N LEU A 225 -16.65 5.89 13.48
CA LEU A 225 -15.79 6.98 13.02
C LEU A 225 -16.60 8.26 12.83
N SER A 226 -15.99 9.38 13.19
CA SER A 226 -16.49 10.71 12.87
C SER A 226 -16.52 10.93 11.35
N ASN A 227 -17.43 11.81 10.89
CA ASN A 227 -17.54 12.18 9.48
C ASN A 227 -16.23 12.78 8.96
N ALA A 228 -15.46 13.48 9.80
CA ALA A 228 -14.15 14.02 9.46
C ALA A 228 -13.12 12.91 9.16
N SER A 229 -13.03 11.90 10.03
CA SER A 229 -12.18 10.73 9.80
C SER A 229 -12.63 9.91 8.59
N PHE A 230 -13.94 9.83 8.35
CA PHE A 230 -14.46 9.16 7.17
C PHE A 230 -14.12 9.92 5.88
N ARG A 231 -14.23 11.26 5.85
CA ARG A 231 -13.75 12.06 4.70
C ARG A 231 -12.25 11.85 4.44
N ALA A 232 -11.43 11.80 5.48
CA ALA A 232 -10.01 11.48 5.34
C ALA A 232 -9.75 10.07 4.77
N ILE A 233 -10.64 9.10 5.03
CA ILE A 233 -10.62 7.78 4.37
C ILE A 233 -10.93 7.91 2.88
N LEU A 234 -11.93 8.71 2.50
CA LEU A 234 -12.28 8.94 1.09
C LEU A 234 -11.10 9.56 0.32
N ASP A 235 -10.48 10.60 0.87
CA ASP A 235 -9.28 11.24 0.29
C ASP A 235 -8.12 10.24 0.15
N HIS A 236 -7.95 9.36 1.14
CA HIS A 236 -6.94 8.29 1.08
C HIS A 236 -7.24 7.29 -0.03
N ILE A 237 -8.51 6.88 -0.20
CA ILE A 237 -8.91 5.96 -1.26
C ILE A 237 -8.68 6.58 -2.64
N GLN A 238 -9.01 7.86 -2.84
CA GLN A 238 -8.77 8.54 -4.11
C GLN A 238 -7.27 8.56 -4.46
N THR A 239 -6.40 8.77 -3.48
CA THR A 239 -4.94 8.80 -3.68
C THR A 239 -4.30 7.41 -3.78
N HIS A 240 -4.90 6.38 -3.17
CA HIS A 240 -4.38 5.01 -3.08
C HIS A 240 -5.38 3.97 -3.59
N PHE A 241 -6.06 4.26 -4.71
CA PHE A 241 -7.18 3.47 -5.20
C PHE A 241 -6.86 1.98 -5.43
N ALA A 242 -5.62 1.67 -5.82
CA ALA A 242 -5.16 0.29 -5.98
C ALA A 242 -5.24 -0.54 -4.68
N ASP A 243 -5.11 0.08 -3.51
CA ASP A 243 -5.23 -0.60 -2.22
C ASP A 243 -6.70 -0.83 -1.85
N PHE A 244 -7.59 0.10 -2.22
CA PHE A 244 -9.04 -0.11 -2.12
C PHE A 244 -9.52 -1.29 -2.97
N LEU A 245 -8.99 -1.43 -4.19
CA LEU A 245 -9.32 -2.56 -5.09
C LEU A 245 -8.91 -3.93 -4.52
N LYS A 246 -7.98 -4.00 -3.57
CA LYS A 246 -7.58 -5.24 -2.89
C LYS A 246 -8.55 -5.65 -1.76
N LEU A 247 -9.45 -4.76 -1.34
CA LEU A 247 -10.44 -5.05 -0.32
C LEU A 247 -11.48 -6.05 -0.85
N PRO A 248 -12.09 -6.87 0.02
CA PRO A 248 -13.24 -7.69 -0.38
C PRO A 248 -14.39 -6.83 -0.92
N HIS A 249 -15.11 -7.33 -1.92
CA HIS A 249 -16.20 -6.57 -2.59
C HIS A 249 -17.24 -6.02 -1.60
N TYR A 250 -17.68 -6.80 -0.62
CA TYR A 250 -18.67 -6.34 0.36
C TYR A 250 -18.21 -5.07 1.12
N LYS A 251 -16.90 -4.92 1.31
CA LYS A 251 -16.29 -3.79 1.99
C LYS A 251 -16.14 -2.59 1.06
N GLN A 252 -15.82 -2.83 -0.21
CA GLN A 252 -15.79 -1.79 -1.24
C GLN A 252 -17.17 -1.13 -1.37
N THR A 253 -18.22 -1.95 -1.47
CA THR A 253 -19.60 -1.48 -1.50
C THR A 253 -19.97 -0.73 -0.23
N ASN A 254 -19.68 -1.27 0.96
CA ASN A 254 -20.01 -0.58 2.22
C ASN A 254 -19.32 0.79 2.35
N LEU A 255 -18.07 0.92 1.92
CA LEU A 255 -17.38 2.21 1.90
C LEU A 255 -18.00 3.20 0.90
N ALA A 256 -18.41 2.72 -0.27
CA ALA A 256 -19.10 3.54 -1.28
C ALA A 256 -20.49 3.99 -0.78
N GLU A 257 -21.27 3.07 -0.21
CA GLU A 257 -22.58 3.38 0.38
C GLU A 257 -22.47 4.35 1.55
N LYS A 258 -21.50 4.14 2.44
CA LYS A 258 -21.28 5.07 3.55
C LYS A 258 -20.87 6.46 3.02
N ALA A 259 -20.12 6.55 1.93
CA ALA A 259 -19.84 7.83 1.28
C ALA A 259 -21.12 8.54 0.83
N VAL A 260 -22.07 7.82 0.24
CA VAL A 260 -23.38 8.39 -0.12
C VAL A 260 -24.12 8.91 1.11
N THR A 261 -24.19 8.16 2.20
CA THR A 261 -24.89 8.61 3.43
C THR A 261 -24.25 9.86 4.04
N GLU A 262 -22.92 9.91 4.06
CA GLU A 262 -22.15 11.05 4.59
C GLU A 262 -22.29 12.31 3.71
N LEU A 263 -22.45 12.14 2.40
CA LEU A 263 -22.65 13.24 1.43
C LEU A 263 -24.13 13.65 1.33
N GLY A 264 -25.03 12.68 1.39
CA GLY A 264 -26.48 12.80 1.24
C GLY A 264 -27.16 13.51 2.40
N SER A 265 -26.50 13.60 3.56
CA SER A 265 -26.92 14.46 4.68
C SER A 265 -27.02 15.95 4.32
N SER A 266 -26.54 16.34 3.13
CA SER A 266 -26.60 17.72 2.59
C SER A 266 -27.48 17.91 1.34
N SER A 267 -28.05 16.83 0.76
CA SER A 267 -28.87 16.90 -0.47
C SER A 267 -30.36 17.03 -0.14
N ALA A 268 -31.02 18.00 -0.76
CA ALA A 268 -32.40 18.39 -0.44
C ALA A 268 -33.47 17.34 -0.78
N GLU A 269 -33.15 16.30 -1.57
CA GLU A 269 -34.15 15.34 -2.08
C GLU A 269 -33.65 13.88 -2.13
N GLY A 270 -32.53 13.55 -1.47
CA GLY A 270 -31.98 12.19 -1.49
C GLY A 270 -31.36 11.77 -2.85
N MET A 271 -31.34 12.66 -3.83
CA MET A 271 -30.64 12.50 -5.10
C MET A 271 -29.13 12.74 -4.94
N ILE A 272 -28.31 11.96 -5.65
CA ILE A 272 -26.86 12.12 -5.72
C ILE A 272 -26.54 13.09 -6.86
N ASP A 273 -26.26 14.34 -6.49
CA ASP A 273 -25.99 15.44 -7.41
C ASP A 273 -24.53 15.45 -7.91
N GLY A 274 -24.19 16.44 -8.74
CA GLY A 274 -22.83 16.60 -9.25
C GLY A 274 -21.77 16.75 -8.16
N THR A 275 -22.10 17.47 -7.07
CA THR A 275 -21.17 17.70 -5.95
C THR A 275 -20.86 16.40 -5.22
N ALA A 276 -21.88 15.58 -4.95
CA ALA A 276 -21.69 14.26 -4.35
C ALA A 276 -20.92 13.32 -5.30
N LEU A 277 -21.17 13.40 -6.61
CA LEU A 277 -20.40 12.63 -7.60
C LEU A 277 -18.92 12.99 -7.65
N ASP A 278 -18.57 14.27 -7.47
CA ASP A 278 -17.16 14.71 -7.42
C ASP A 278 -16.42 14.09 -6.22
N VAL A 279 -17.11 13.95 -5.07
CA VAL A 279 -16.51 13.32 -3.89
C VAL A 279 -16.47 11.79 -4.02
N LEU A 280 -17.52 11.17 -4.57
CA LEU A 280 -17.55 9.73 -4.84
C LEU A 280 -16.44 9.32 -5.80
N GLY A 281 -16.24 10.07 -6.88
CA GLY A 281 -15.21 9.83 -7.89
C GLY A 281 -15.11 8.35 -8.29
N PRO A 282 -13.97 7.67 -8.02
CA PRO A 282 -13.77 6.27 -8.40
C PRO A 282 -14.59 5.25 -7.59
N LEU A 283 -15.33 5.68 -6.57
CA LEU A 283 -16.20 4.81 -5.75
C LEU A 283 -17.58 4.59 -6.38
N LEU A 284 -18.04 5.47 -7.27
CA LEU A 284 -19.33 5.36 -7.96
C LEU A 284 -19.64 3.94 -8.50
N PRO A 285 -18.70 3.22 -9.15
CA PRO A 285 -18.93 1.89 -9.70
C PRO A 285 -19.18 0.79 -8.63
N PHE A 286 -18.97 1.10 -7.35
CA PHE A 286 -19.11 0.17 -6.23
C PHE A 286 -20.39 0.40 -5.44
N LEU A 287 -21.19 1.40 -5.81
CA LEU A 287 -22.53 1.57 -5.27
C LEU A 287 -23.39 0.35 -5.58
N ASP A 288 -24.30 0.06 -4.67
CA ASP A 288 -25.41 -0.83 -4.93
C ASP A 288 -26.37 -0.22 -5.95
N ARG A 289 -27.30 -1.05 -6.41
CA ARG A 289 -28.23 -0.68 -7.48
C ARG A 289 -29.24 0.38 -7.06
N ASP A 290 -29.59 0.42 -5.78
CA ASP A 290 -30.62 1.31 -5.27
C ASP A 290 -30.03 2.73 -5.14
N SER A 291 -28.84 2.86 -4.55
CA SER A 291 -28.08 4.11 -4.51
C SER A 291 -27.66 4.59 -5.89
N LEU A 292 -27.26 3.69 -6.80
CA LEU A 292 -26.93 4.06 -8.17
C LEU A 292 -28.15 4.62 -8.93
N ALA A 293 -29.37 4.16 -8.63
CA ALA A 293 -30.59 4.67 -9.25
C ALA A 293 -30.91 6.12 -8.85
N LEU A 294 -30.34 6.61 -7.74
CA LEU A 294 -30.51 7.98 -7.24
C LEU A 294 -29.53 8.98 -7.86
N VAL A 295 -28.62 8.51 -8.73
CA VAL A 295 -27.61 9.37 -9.37
C VAL A 295 -28.24 10.25 -10.45
N ASP A 296 -27.99 11.55 -10.37
CA ASP A 296 -28.35 12.49 -11.44
C ASP A 296 -27.61 12.12 -12.73
N ARG A 297 -28.38 11.61 -13.69
CA ARG A 297 -27.90 11.17 -15.01
C ARG A 297 -27.21 12.29 -15.78
N ARG A 298 -27.68 13.54 -15.66
CA ARG A 298 -27.08 14.69 -16.35
C ARG A 298 -25.73 15.01 -15.74
N ALA A 299 -25.65 15.05 -14.41
CA ALA A 299 -24.40 15.27 -13.70
C ALA A 299 -23.38 14.15 -13.97
N LEU A 300 -23.83 12.89 -14.06
CA LEU A 300 -23.00 11.75 -14.41
C LEU A 300 -22.47 11.83 -15.84
N THR A 301 -23.30 12.25 -16.80
CA THR A 301 -22.90 12.38 -18.22
C THR A 301 -21.70 13.31 -18.38
N LEU A 302 -21.63 14.38 -17.60
CA LEU A 302 -20.50 15.34 -17.63
C LEU A 302 -19.18 14.73 -17.11
N ARG A 303 -19.23 13.59 -16.41
CA ARG A 303 -18.09 12.95 -15.73
C ARG A 303 -17.68 11.61 -16.37
N LEU A 304 -18.28 11.23 -17.49
CA LEU A 304 -18.01 9.93 -18.14
C LEU A 304 -16.55 9.75 -18.57
N GLU A 305 -15.88 10.82 -19.01
CA GLU A 305 -14.49 10.73 -19.44
C GLU A 305 -13.53 10.50 -18.25
N GLU A 306 -13.85 11.09 -17.09
CA GLU A 306 -13.12 10.81 -15.85
C GLU A 306 -13.36 9.36 -15.41
N ILE A 307 -14.62 8.92 -15.41
CA ILE A 307 -14.98 7.54 -15.03
C ILE A 307 -14.30 6.52 -15.94
N ARG A 308 -14.19 6.81 -17.24
CA ARG A 308 -13.50 5.98 -18.24
C ARG A 308 -12.01 5.80 -17.93
N SER A 309 -11.40 6.72 -17.19
CA SER A 309 -9.99 6.58 -16.78
C SER A 309 -9.74 5.47 -15.75
N PHE A 310 -10.81 4.97 -15.09
CA PHE A 310 -10.72 3.90 -14.12
C PHE A 310 -10.96 2.51 -14.74
N CYS A 311 -10.24 1.50 -14.24
CA CYS A 311 -10.48 0.11 -14.59
C CYS A 311 -11.72 -0.44 -13.87
N LEU A 312 -12.88 -0.35 -14.51
CA LEU A 312 -14.17 -0.73 -13.90
C LEU A 312 -14.54 -2.21 -14.11
N PRO A 313 -15.20 -2.85 -13.11
CA PRO A 313 -15.84 -4.14 -13.30
C PRO A 313 -16.92 -4.08 -14.40
N LYS A 314 -17.10 -5.19 -15.14
CA LYS A 314 -18.08 -5.26 -16.23
C LYS A 314 -19.51 -5.06 -15.74
N GLU A 315 -19.79 -5.55 -14.54
CA GLU A 315 -21.08 -5.47 -13.87
C GLU A 315 -21.44 -4.01 -13.58
N ALA A 316 -20.49 -3.24 -13.06
CA ALA A 316 -20.66 -1.82 -12.79
C ALA A 316 -20.87 -1.02 -14.09
N LEU A 317 -20.11 -1.33 -15.15
CA LEU A 317 -20.29 -0.71 -16.46
C LEU A 317 -21.69 -0.98 -17.03
N ARG A 318 -22.20 -2.20 -16.88
CA ARG A 318 -23.57 -2.54 -17.31
C ARG A 318 -24.60 -1.73 -16.54
N ASP A 319 -24.46 -1.63 -15.22
CA ASP A 319 -25.43 -0.97 -14.37
C ASP A 319 -25.41 0.56 -14.59
N ILE A 320 -24.22 1.17 -14.77
CA ILE A 320 -24.07 2.58 -15.21
C ILE A 320 -24.67 2.81 -16.61
N SER A 321 -24.42 1.90 -17.55
CA SER A 321 -24.99 2.00 -18.90
C SER A 321 -26.52 1.92 -18.86
N ALA A 322 -27.09 1.08 -18.00
CA ALA A 322 -28.54 0.98 -17.83
C ALA A 322 -29.12 2.29 -17.27
N LEU A 323 -28.46 2.90 -16.29
CA LEU A 323 -28.85 4.22 -15.75
C LEU A 323 -28.87 5.31 -16.83
N LEU A 324 -27.85 5.37 -17.68
CA LEU A 324 -27.73 6.41 -18.73
C LEU A 324 -28.68 6.20 -19.92
N THR A 325 -29.13 4.96 -20.15
CA THR A 325 -29.99 4.61 -21.30
C THR A 325 -31.45 4.41 -20.92
N GLN A 326 -31.77 4.42 -19.62
CA GLN A 326 -33.15 4.46 -19.15
C GLN A 326 -33.83 5.70 -19.74
N ARG A 327 -34.83 5.46 -20.59
CA ARG A 327 -35.73 6.51 -21.04
C ARG A 327 -36.63 6.86 -19.87
N ASP A 328 -36.82 8.16 -19.63
CA ASP A 328 -37.87 8.60 -18.72
C ASP A 328 -39.20 8.06 -19.25
N LEU A 329 -39.76 7.10 -18.53
CA LEU A 329 -41.12 6.64 -18.77
C LEU A 329 -42.00 7.78 -18.30
N LEU A 330 -42.63 8.46 -19.27
CA LEU A 330 -43.59 9.58 -19.17
C LEU A 330 -42.98 10.97 -19.41
N GLY A 331 -42.93 11.34 -20.69
CA GLY A 331 -43.24 12.70 -21.14
C GLY A 331 -44.73 12.79 -21.48
#